data_AF-A0A8H5GZT7-F1
#
_entry.id   AF-A0A8H5GZT7-F1
#
_cell.length_a   1.000
_cell.length_b   1.000
_cell.length_c   1.000
_cell.angle_alpha   90.00
_cell.angle_beta   90.00
_cell.angle_gamma   90.00
#
_symmetry.space_group_name_H-M   'P 1'
#
loop_
_entity.id
_entity.type
_entity.pdbx_description
1 polymer ?
#
loop_
_entity_poly.entity_id
_entity_poly.type
_entity_poly.pdbx_seq_one_letter_code
_entity_poly.pdbx_strand_id
1 'polypeptide(L)'
;MVLGFFKHVYRYFVPRVQDKDEVEISRDGGALLSDSFIAGAVPMYDTTGRIIGYVQNKPPVSEPGIPKNIPPPGPTRIENASKFVIGSTNEIIYTRTPEGHFIPIQNPEEKQGHAQHKPLDTKVKEDFPGAEVHWDGWPDGKFERDFTLDEVNETNDLAIHWAHTVGGGDRKGQRFAEEWMNGKRVTRTCLGILQCDNQDCEITIRPHTKPQSLRTQLLKPCSCGAMLYHLKCDVKSILWTWSKGIHYQNSGYHVHRRPPRKLHLLPQEKRRFEAMVNAHPQVGPLQLIVGVPGIDGPGESVADISDVLLNADRVTKERQKLKRPADTGGDHFIRAFAKFEQERPGFIILSTIGKVTVISVQTPFMQSQMVKDEVLDGPVNGMVSDAAHGWWKERTSLLMVSSTYCPDLFCWVPGVLSFTNGASGEHFMYHFLAVFQAIAHEAEKRHLEVEDRLFAGVRDYALYDKPTQ
;
A
#
# COMPACT_ATOMS: atom_id res chain seq x y z
N MET A 1 11.45 -2.09 -10.98
CA MET A 1 11.08 -2.22 -9.55
C MET A 1 12.32 -2.12 -8.66
N VAL A 2 13.35 -2.94 -8.91
CA VAL A 2 14.65 -2.95 -8.18
C VAL A 2 15.29 -1.56 -8.07
N LEU A 3 15.50 -0.84 -9.18
CA LEU A 3 16.08 0.51 -9.15
C LEU A 3 15.25 1.52 -8.35
N GLY A 4 13.92 1.35 -8.32
CA GLY A 4 13.04 2.20 -7.51
C GLY A 4 13.26 2.00 -6.02
N PHE A 5 13.46 0.75 -5.58
CA PHE A 5 13.82 0.42 -4.20
C PHE A 5 15.20 1.00 -3.84
N PHE A 6 16.21 0.86 -4.69
CA PHE A 6 17.54 1.43 -4.43
C PHE A 6 17.52 2.95 -4.30
N LYS A 7 16.75 3.65 -5.15
CA LYS A 7 16.50 5.09 -4.99
C LYS A 7 15.83 5.44 -3.67
N HIS A 8 14.93 4.59 -3.18
CA HIS A 8 14.27 4.78 -1.89
C HIS A 8 15.24 4.60 -0.71
N VAL A 9 16.00 3.50 -0.69
CA VAL A 9 17.02 3.23 0.35
C VAL A 9 18.02 4.37 0.44
N TYR A 10 18.56 4.82 -0.71
CA TYR A 10 19.50 5.95 -0.73
C TYR A 10 18.87 7.21 -0.10
N ARG A 11 17.65 7.57 -0.50
CA ARG A 11 16.95 8.76 0.03
C ARG A 11 16.62 8.67 1.52
N TYR A 12 16.44 7.46 2.04
CA TYR A 12 16.10 7.24 3.45
C TYR A 12 17.31 7.47 4.36
N PHE A 13 18.49 6.97 3.96
CA PHE A 13 19.69 6.99 4.81
C PHE A 13 20.67 8.12 4.50
N VAL A 14 20.56 8.79 3.35
CA VAL A 14 21.40 9.95 3.04
C VAL A 14 20.64 11.22 3.39
N PRO A 15 21.15 12.06 4.32
CA PRO A 15 20.53 13.33 4.67
C PRO A 15 20.31 14.16 3.41
N ARG A 16 19.16 14.84 3.32
CA ARG A 16 18.98 15.88 2.30
C ARG A 16 19.95 17.00 2.65
N VAL A 17 20.97 17.19 1.83
CA VAL A 17 21.60 18.50 1.73
C VAL A 17 20.45 19.43 1.36
N GLN A 18 20.10 20.37 2.23
CA GLN A 18 19.20 21.45 1.83
C GLN A 18 19.90 22.13 0.67
N ASP A 19 19.40 21.92 -0.54
CA ASP A 19 19.77 22.74 -1.69
C ASP A 19 19.48 24.18 -1.26
N LYS A 20 20.53 24.99 -1.16
CA LYS A 20 20.45 26.40 -0.75
C LYS A 20 19.66 27.27 -1.75
N ASP A 21 19.17 26.67 -2.84
CA ASP A 21 18.54 27.37 -3.96
C ASP A 21 17.01 27.23 -4.00
N GLU A 22 16.35 26.57 -3.03
CA GLU A 22 14.87 26.41 -3.01
C GLU A 22 14.15 27.14 -1.85
N VAL A 23 14.77 28.12 -1.19
CA VAL A 23 14.09 28.94 -0.17
C VAL A 23 13.96 30.39 -0.62
N GLU A 24 13.13 30.62 -1.64
CA GLU A 24 12.31 31.82 -1.73
C GLU A 24 10.89 31.41 -2.10
N ILE A 25 9.98 31.50 -1.11
CA ILE A 25 8.54 31.78 -1.16
C ILE A 25 7.86 30.98 -0.03
N SER A 26 7.63 31.69 1.09
CA SER A 26 6.50 31.55 2.02
C SER A 26 6.95 31.97 3.42
N ARG A 27 6.99 33.28 3.67
CA ARG A 27 6.93 33.83 5.02
C ARG A 27 5.49 33.67 5.51
N ASP A 28 5.27 32.80 6.50
CA ASP A 28 4.39 33.10 7.63
C ASP A 28 4.60 32.10 8.79
N GLY A 29 5.01 32.66 9.93
CA GLY A 29 4.63 32.23 11.28
C GLY A 29 4.97 30.82 11.76
N GLY A 30 6.24 30.55 12.09
CA GLY A 30 6.63 29.42 12.95
C GLY A 30 8.04 29.64 13.49
N ALA A 31 8.19 29.61 14.83
CA ALA A 31 9.44 29.94 15.51
C ALA A 31 10.65 29.16 14.93
N LEU A 32 11.60 29.90 14.37
CA LEU A 32 12.88 29.37 13.88
C LEU A 32 13.72 28.92 15.09
N LEU A 33 13.92 27.61 15.21
CA LEU A 33 15.02 27.07 16.02
C LEU A 33 16.32 27.48 15.33
N SER A 34 17.25 28.08 16.07
CA SER A 34 18.50 28.61 15.53
C SER A 34 19.34 27.51 14.86
N ASP A 35 20.04 27.84 13.76
CA ASP A 35 20.94 26.94 13.02
C ASP A 35 21.99 26.26 13.90
N SER A 36 22.32 26.83 15.07
CA SER A 36 23.21 26.23 16.07
C SER A 36 22.64 24.97 16.74
N PHE A 37 21.33 24.73 16.70
CA PHE A 37 20.67 23.60 17.36
C PHE A 37 20.70 22.31 16.52
N ILE A 38 20.92 22.43 15.20
CA ILE A 38 20.87 21.32 14.24
C ILE A 38 22.25 20.67 14.02
N ALA A 39 23.34 21.34 14.40
CA ALA A 39 24.68 20.77 14.32
C ALA A 39 24.83 19.58 15.29
N GLY A 40 24.77 18.35 14.75
CA GLY A 40 24.98 17.11 15.51
C GLY A 40 23.72 16.36 15.94
N ALA A 41 22.54 16.71 15.40
CA ALA A 41 21.30 16.02 15.71
C ALA A 41 20.82 15.11 14.55
N VAL A 42 20.37 13.89 14.87
CA VAL A 42 19.86 12.91 13.90
C VAL A 42 18.33 13.02 13.80
N PRO A 43 17.74 13.22 12.61
CA PRO A 43 16.28 13.30 12.45
C PRO A 43 15.61 11.92 12.58
N MET A 44 14.49 11.87 13.31
CA MET A 44 13.61 10.70 13.40
C MET A 44 12.43 10.85 12.45
N TYR A 45 12.08 9.79 11.73
CA TYR A 45 10.98 9.79 10.76
C TYR A 45 9.83 8.88 11.20
N ASP A 46 8.59 9.26 10.89
CA ASP A 46 7.43 8.38 11.01
C ASP A 46 7.31 7.40 9.83
N THR A 47 6.31 6.52 9.88
CA THR A 47 6.01 5.54 8.83
C THR A 47 5.62 6.16 7.49
N THR A 48 5.39 7.47 7.43
CA THR A 48 5.09 8.23 6.21
C THR A 48 6.29 9.00 5.68
N GLY A 49 7.44 8.95 6.38
CA GLY A 49 8.66 9.67 6.03
C GLY A 49 8.67 11.13 6.46
N ARG A 50 7.83 11.53 7.42
CA ARG A 50 7.85 12.89 8.01
C ARG A 50 8.75 12.93 9.24
N ILE A 51 9.52 14.00 9.40
CA ILE A 51 10.35 14.20 10.59
C ILE A 51 9.45 14.44 11.80
N ILE A 52 9.58 13.61 12.83
CA ILE A 52 8.81 13.70 14.08
C ILE A 52 9.67 14.15 15.28
N GLY A 53 10.99 14.24 15.11
CA GLY A 53 11.89 14.72 16.16
C GLY A 53 13.36 14.65 15.75
N TYR A 54 14.23 15.05 16.67
CA TYR A 54 15.68 14.99 16.52
C TYR A 54 16.29 14.38 17.79
N VAL A 55 17.31 13.52 17.63
CA VAL A 55 18.12 12.99 18.73
C VAL A 55 19.44 13.75 18.75
N GLN A 56 19.79 14.37 19.88
CA GLN A 56 21.09 15.04 20.04
C GLN A 56 22.16 14.04 20.49
N ASN A 57 23.30 14.02 19.79
CA ASN A 57 24.50 13.38 20.29
C ASN A 57 25.09 14.25 21.41
N LYS A 58 24.67 14.04 22.66
CA LYS A 58 25.46 14.49 23.81
C LYS A 58 26.47 13.40 24.17
N PRO A 59 27.79 13.69 24.19
CA PRO A 59 28.73 12.79 24.83
C PRO A 59 28.33 12.63 26.31
N PRO A 60 28.51 11.45 26.91
CA PRO A 60 28.12 11.20 28.29
C PRO A 60 28.87 12.18 29.20
N VAL A 61 28.12 13.06 29.87
CA VAL A 61 28.63 13.88 30.97
C VAL A 61 28.86 12.92 32.13
N SER A 62 30.12 12.78 32.56
CA SER A 62 30.49 12.07 33.77
C SER A 62 29.93 12.81 34.98
N GLU A 63 28.79 12.36 35.51
CA GLU A 63 28.33 12.79 36.83
C GLU A 63 29.06 12.03 37.94
N PRO A 64 29.48 12.71 39.03
CA PRO A 64 30.20 12.08 40.12
C PRO A 64 29.25 11.43 41.13
N GLY A 65 29.49 10.14 41.37
CA GLY A 65 29.41 9.48 42.68
C GLY A 65 28.06 9.52 43.44
N ILE A 66 27.24 8.48 43.24
CA ILE A 66 26.23 8.06 44.22
C ILE A 66 26.62 6.67 44.76
N PRO A 67 26.66 6.46 46.09
CA PRO A 67 27.15 5.23 46.68
C PRO A 67 26.19 4.05 46.48
N LYS A 68 26.78 2.91 46.06
CA LYS A 68 26.15 1.60 45.91
C LYS A 68 25.76 1.04 47.27
N ASN A 69 24.47 0.77 47.50
CA ASN A 69 23.98 -0.33 48.34
C ASN A 69 22.44 -0.40 48.33
N ILE A 70 21.87 -1.17 47.40
CA ILE A 70 20.55 -1.79 47.57
C ILE A 70 20.63 -3.20 46.94
N PRO A 71 20.34 -4.30 47.68
CA PRO A 71 20.31 -5.64 47.13
C PRO A 71 19.02 -5.88 46.30
N PRO A 72 19.05 -6.79 45.32
CA PRO A 72 17.91 -7.00 44.42
C PRO A 72 16.77 -7.77 45.11
N PRO A 73 15.50 -7.46 44.81
CA PRO A 73 14.39 -8.33 45.19
C PRO A 73 14.34 -9.55 44.27
N GLY A 74 14.18 -10.73 44.86
CA GLY A 74 14.07 -12.02 44.18
C GLY A 74 12.76 -12.18 43.38
N PRO A 75 12.66 -13.27 42.59
CA PRO A 75 11.61 -13.43 41.60
C PRO A 75 10.27 -13.80 42.26
N THR A 76 9.25 -12.97 42.06
CA THR A 76 7.88 -13.32 42.44
C THR A 76 7.13 -13.83 41.23
N ARG A 77 6.85 -15.13 41.25
CA ARG A 77 5.99 -15.89 40.33
C ARG A 77 4.54 -15.40 40.49
N ILE A 78 3.97 -14.80 39.45
CA ILE A 78 2.52 -14.51 39.39
C ILE A 78 1.87 -15.61 38.56
N GLU A 79 1.11 -16.45 39.25
CA GLU A 79 0.21 -17.43 38.67
C GLU A 79 -1.09 -16.76 38.21
N ASN A 80 -1.60 -17.29 37.09
CA ASN A 80 -2.89 -16.95 36.51
C ASN A 80 -4.04 -17.18 37.50
N ALA A 81 -4.90 -16.18 37.66
CA ALA A 81 -6.26 -16.40 38.15
C ALA A 81 -7.27 -15.35 37.63
N SER A 82 -8.37 -15.90 37.11
CA SER A 82 -9.76 -15.41 37.15
C SER A 82 -10.23 -14.28 36.23
N LYS A 83 -11.00 -14.72 35.21
CA LYS A 83 -12.39 -14.32 34.91
C LYS A 83 -12.98 -13.21 35.80
N PHE A 84 -13.40 -12.12 35.16
CA PHE A 84 -14.46 -11.24 35.67
C PHE A 84 -15.57 -11.13 34.64
N VAL A 85 -16.78 -11.47 35.09
CA VAL A 85 -18.08 -11.17 34.47
C VAL A 85 -18.65 -10.00 35.24
N ILE A 86 -18.91 -8.87 34.57
CA ILE A 86 -19.79 -7.77 34.98
C ILE A 86 -20.33 -7.23 33.63
N GLY A 87 -21.63 -7.20 33.32
CA GLY A 87 -22.72 -6.67 34.12
C GLY A 87 -23.11 -5.33 33.47
N SER A 88 -24.29 -5.27 32.87
CA SER A 88 -24.84 -4.14 32.12
C SER A 88 -24.80 -2.84 32.91
N THR A 89 -24.21 -1.78 32.32
CA THR A 89 -24.47 -0.40 32.74
C THR A 89 -24.99 0.37 31.53
N ASN A 90 -26.19 0.95 31.69
CA ASN A 90 -26.77 1.90 30.74
C ASN A 90 -25.90 3.15 30.73
N GLU A 91 -24.98 3.24 29.77
CA GLU A 91 -24.16 4.42 29.55
C GLU A 91 -25.02 5.48 28.83
N ILE A 92 -25.38 6.56 29.54
CA ILE A 92 -26.10 7.70 28.96
C ILE A 92 -25.08 8.53 28.16
N ILE A 93 -25.25 8.57 26.84
CA ILE A 93 -24.39 9.33 25.93
C ILE A 93 -24.88 10.79 25.90
N TYR A 94 -23.97 11.75 26.06
CA TYR A 94 -24.26 13.19 26.00
C TYR A 94 -23.75 13.79 24.68
N THR A 95 -24.43 14.82 24.18
CA THR A 95 -23.96 15.67 23.07
C THR A 95 -23.86 17.13 23.52
N ARG A 96 -22.90 17.87 22.95
CA ARG A 96 -22.62 19.26 23.31
C ARG A 96 -23.33 20.21 22.35
N THR A 97 -24.11 21.16 22.87
CA THR A 97 -24.79 22.19 22.06
C THR A 97 -23.79 23.27 21.60
N PRO A 98 -24.12 24.08 20.58
CA PRO A 98 -23.28 25.20 20.14
C PRO A 98 -22.96 26.21 21.25
N GLU A 99 -23.83 26.34 22.25
CA GLU A 99 -23.68 27.21 23.42
C GLU A 99 -22.87 26.56 24.55
N GLY A 100 -22.41 25.32 24.36
CA GLY A 100 -21.49 24.62 25.25
C GLY A 100 -22.13 23.73 26.33
N HIS A 101 -23.46 23.57 26.34
CA HIS A 101 -24.17 22.71 27.29
C HIS A 101 -24.17 21.25 26.85
N PHE A 102 -24.17 20.32 27.81
CA PHE A 102 -24.30 18.89 27.54
C PHE A 102 -25.76 18.45 27.72
N ILE A 103 -26.35 17.87 26.68
CA ILE A 103 -27.71 17.31 26.72
C ILE A 103 -27.65 15.79 26.45
N PRO A 104 -28.40 14.97 27.20
CA PRO A 104 -28.44 13.52 27.01
C PRO A 104 -29.09 13.18 25.66
N ILE A 105 -28.48 12.28 24.90
CA ILE A 105 -29.02 11.77 23.65
C ILE A 105 -30.14 10.78 24.00
N GLN A 106 -31.39 11.18 23.82
CA GLN A 106 -32.52 10.25 23.92
C GLN A 106 -32.48 9.31 22.70
N ASN A 107 -32.45 8.02 22.96
CA ASN A 107 -32.46 6.97 21.95
C ASN A 107 -33.82 7.05 21.20
N PRO A 108 -33.86 7.29 19.87
CA PRO A 108 -35.11 7.30 19.14
C PRO A 108 -35.49 5.87 18.78
N GLU A 109 -36.08 5.16 19.74
CA GLU A 109 -36.92 3.99 19.43
C GLU A 109 -38.39 4.36 19.67
N GLU A 110 -39.23 3.85 18.77
CA GLU A 110 -40.70 4.00 18.69
C GLU A 110 -41.27 5.28 18.08
N LYS A 111 -41.10 5.42 16.76
CA LYS A 111 -42.24 5.64 15.84
C LYS A 111 -42.00 4.91 14.51
N GLN A 112 -42.27 3.61 14.47
CA GLN A 112 -42.47 2.89 13.22
C GLN A 112 -43.85 3.25 12.65
N GLY A 113 -43.88 4.27 11.79
CA GLY A 113 -44.93 4.42 10.79
C GLY A 113 -44.42 3.81 9.48
N HIS A 114 -44.79 2.56 9.19
CA HIS A 114 -44.52 1.93 7.90
C HIS A 114 -45.29 2.66 6.79
N ALA A 115 -44.63 3.60 6.10
CA ALA A 115 -45.04 3.97 4.75
C ALA A 115 -44.57 2.87 3.80
N GLN A 116 -45.50 2.02 3.36
CA GLN A 116 -45.25 1.06 2.29
C GLN A 116 -44.95 1.85 1.00
N HIS A 117 -43.68 1.94 0.63
CA HIS A 117 -43.31 2.40 -0.70
C HIS A 117 -43.63 1.30 -1.71
N LYS A 118 -44.42 1.65 -2.72
CA LYS A 118 -44.70 0.81 -3.89
C LYS A 118 -43.38 0.32 -4.50
N PRO A 119 -43.20 -0.98 -4.77
CA PRO A 119 -42.06 -1.47 -5.52
C PRO A 119 -42.05 -0.81 -6.91
N LEU A 120 -40.87 -0.33 -7.32
CA LEU A 120 -40.67 0.15 -8.69
C LEU A 120 -40.89 -1.01 -9.65
N ASP A 121 -41.83 -0.86 -10.57
CA ASP A 121 -42.17 -1.79 -11.64
C ASP A 121 -40.95 -1.97 -12.57
N THR A 122 -40.04 -2.85 -12.17
CA THR A 122 -38.97 -3.34 -13.04
C THR A 122 -39.56 -4.57 -13.70
N LYS A 123 -40.05 -4.43 -14.94
CA LYS A 123 -40.50 -5.57 -15.73
C LYS A 123 -39.35 -6.58 -15.83
N VAL A 124 -39.43 -7.63 -15.01
CA VAL A 124 -38.54 -8.79 -15.06
C VAL A 124 -38.76 -9.43 -16.43
N LYS A 125 -37.75 -9.36 -17.30
CA LYS A 125 -37.67 -10.27 -18.44
C LYS A 125 -37.37 -11.65 -17.86
N GLU A 126 -38.24 -12.60 -18.14
CA GLU A 126 -38.03 -14.00 -17.78
C GLU A 126 -36.71 -14.50 -18.38
N ASP A 127 -35.86 -15.05 -17.51
CA ASP A 127 -34.55 -15.59 -17.85
C ASP A 127 -34.70 -16.82 -18.75
N PHE A 128 -34.22 -16.71 -20.00
CA PHE A 128 -33.99 -17.87 -20.84
C PHE A 128 -32.67 -18.54 -20.43
N PRO A 129 -32.64 -19.84 -20.10
CA PRO A 129 -31.41 -20.56 -19.86
C PRO A 129 -30.64 -20.68 -21.19
N GLY A 130 -29.55 -19.92 -21.32
CA GLY A 130 -28.66 -19.97 -22.49
C GLY A 130 -28.26 -18.62 -23.10
N ALA A 131 -28.76 -17.49 -22.59
CA ALA A 131 -28.26 -16.18 -23.03
C ALA A 131 -26.82 -15.98 -22.52
N GLU A 132 -25.87 -15.70 -23.43
CA GLU A 132 -24.53 -15.25 -23.06
C GLU A 132 -24.65 -14.01 -22.16
N VAL A 133 -24.30 -14.17 -20.88
CA VAL A 133 -24.31 -13.05 -19.93
C VAL A 133 -23.16 -12.12 -20.30
N HIS A 134 -23.44 -11.09 -21.10
CA HIS A 134 -22.50 -10.02 -21.39
C HIS A 134 -22.23 -9.22 -20.11
N TRP A 135 -20.96 -9.13 -19.71
CA TRP A 135 -20.57 -8.44 -18.48
C TRP A 135 -20.63 -6.91 -18.65
N ASP A 136 -21.70 -6.30 -18.16
CA ASP A 136 -21.94 -4.85 -18.22
C ASP A 136 -21.47 -4.09 -16.96
N GLY A 137 -20.83 -4.79 -16.02
CA GLY A 137 -20.39 -4.24 -14.74
C GLY A 137 -21.51 -3.98 -13.73
N TRP A 138 -22.76 -4.36 -14.03
CA TRP A 138 -23.93 -4.23 -13.16
C TRP A 138 -24.58 -5.59 -12.91
N PRO A 139 -23.87 -6.54 -12.25
CA PRO A 139 -24.45 -7.84 -11.93
C PRO A 139 -25.70 -7.62 -11.07
N ASP A 140 -26.82 -8.15 -11.54
CA ASP A 140 -28.12 -8.03 -10.90
C ASP A 140 -28.89 -9.33 -11.12
N GLY A 141 -29.60 -9.77 -10.08
CA GLY A 141 -30.25 -11.08 -10.08
C GLY A 141 -29.38 -12.23 -9.58
N LYS A 142 -30.01 -13.40 -9.46
CA LYS A 142 -29.36 -14.61 -8.94
C LYS A 142 -28.76 -15.38 -10.10
N PHE A 143 -27.43 -15.43 -10.15
CA PHE A 143 -26.73 -16.24 -11.15
C PHE A 143 -25.37 -16.68 -10.62
N GLU A 144 -24.83 -17.73 -11.24
CA GLU A 144 -23.46 -18.15 -11.06
C GLU A 144 -22.85 -18.55 -12.40
N ARG A 145 -21.55 -18.31 -12.54
CA ARG A 145 -20.81 -18.58 -13.79
C ARG A 145 -19.33 -18.72 -13.51
N ASP A 146 -18.70 -19.65 -14.22
CA ASP A 146 -17.26 -19.70 -14.36
C ASP A 146 -16.81 -18.74 -15.46
N PHE A 147 -15.89 -17.84 -15.10
CA PHE A 147 -15.18 -16.98 -16.02
C PHE A 147 -13.76 -17.50 -16.20
N THR A 148 -13.36 -17.70 -17.44
CA THR A 148 -12.00 -18.04 -17.84
C THR A 148 -11.04 -16.89 -17.50
N LEU A 149 -9.73 -17.17 -17.45
CA LEU A 149 -8.72 -16.14 -17.22
C LEU A 149 -8.77 -15.02 -18.29
N ASP A 150 -9.06 -15.36 -19.54
CA ASP A 150 -9.17 -14.38 -20.63
C ASP A 150 -10.38 -13.47 -20.41
N GLU A 151 -11.56 -14.01 -20.09
CA GLU A 151 -12.74 -13.21 -19.76
C GLU A 151 -12.53 -12.32 -18.52
N VAL A 152 -11.84 -12.84 -17.51
CA VAL A 152 -11.48 -12.07 -16.31
C VAL A 152 -10.57 -10.89 -16.68
N ASN A 153 -9.57 -11.11 -17.53
CA ASN A 153 -8.68 -10.06 -18.02
C ASN A 153 -9.43 -9.02 -18.85
N GLU A 154 -10.32 -9.47 -19.76
CA GLU A 154 -11.12 -8.59 -20.60
C GLU A 154 -12.05 -7.70 -19.78
N THR A 155 -12.71 -8.27 -18.77
CA THR A 155 -13.64 -7.58 -17.86
C THR A 155 -12.96 -6.77 -16.75
N ASN A 156 -11.62 -6.64 -16.81
CA ASN A 156 -10.80 -5.94 -15.82
C ASN A 156 -11.06 -6.48 -14.40
N ASP A 157 -10.78 -7.78 -14.20
CA ASP A 157 -10.98 -8.52 -12.95
C ASP A 157 -12.44 -8.55 -12.48
N LEU A 158 -13.37 -8.71 -13.43
CA LEU A 158 -14.81 -8.66 -13.20
C LEU A 158 -15.19 -7.40 -12.42
N ALA A 159 -14.71 -6.24 -12.87
CA ALA A 159 -14.96 -4.98 -12.19
C ALA A 159 -16.48 -4.69 -12.16
N ILE A 160 -16.97 -4.22 -11.01
CA ILE A 160 -18.39 -3.90 -10.81
C ILE A 160 -18.56 -2.42 -10.50
N HIS A 161 -19.67 -1.85 -10.96
CA HIS A 161 -20.04 -0.46 -10.73
C HIS A 161 -20.89 -0.27 -9.47
N TRP A 162 -21.45 -1.34 -8.89
CA TRP A 162 -22.08 -1.23 -7.58
C TRP A 162 -21.09 -0.72 -6.53
N ALA A 163 -21.57 0.18 -5.67
CA ALA A 163 -20.82 0.56 -4.48
C ALA A 163 -20.73 -0.68 -3.59
N HIS A 164 -19.51 -1.12 -3.25
CA HIS A 164 -19.33 -2.35 -2.49
C HIS A 164 -18.16 -2.26 -1.53
N THR A 165 -18.22 -3.07 -0.48
CA THR A 165 -17.07 -3.39 0.35
C THR A 165 -16.54 -4.76 -0.03
N VAL A 166 -15.23 -4.94 0.09
CA VAL A 166 -14.59 -6.25 -0.05
C VAL A 166 -14.39 -6.81 1.35
N GLY A 167 -15.04 -7.94 1.64
CA GLY A 167 -14.77 -8.69 2.86
C GLY A 167 -13.32 -9.19 2.86
N GLY A 168 -12.64 -9.13 4.00
CA GLY A 168 -11.29 -9.68 4.14
C GLY A 168 -11.30 -11.12 3.66
N GLY A 169 -10.60 -11.41 2.56
CA GLY A 169 -10.69 -12.69 1.88
C GLY A 169 -10.42 -13.84 2.84
N ASP A 170 -11.14 -14.96 2.67
CA ASP A 170 -11.02 -16.11 3.56
C ASP A 170 -9.54 -16.51 3.67
N ARG A 171 -9.04 -16.74 4.90
CA ARG A 171 -7.65 -17.19 5.09
C ARG A 171 -7.40 -18.56 4.42
N LYS A 172 -8.47 -19.30 4.14
CA LYS A 172 -8.50 -20.59 3.48
C LYS A 172 -8.64 -20.44 1.95
N GLY A 173 -8.21 -21.47 1.23
CA GLY A 173 -8.28 -21.53 -0.24
C GLY A 173 -7.01 -21.06 -0.95
N GLN A 174 -6.75 -21.64 -2.11
CA GLN A 174 -5.55 -21.41 -2.92
C GLN A 174 -5.92 -20.92 -4.31
N ARG A 175 -5.21 -19.91 -4.82
CA ARG A 175 -5.47 -19.36 -6.18
C ARG A 175 -5.22 -20.36 -7.30
N PHE A 176 -4.48 -21.44 -7.04
CA PHE A 176 -4.09 -22.45 -8.03
C PHE A 176 -4.80 -23.77 -7.81
N ALA A 177 -5.87 -23.79 -7.01
CA ALA A 177 -6.66 -25.00 -6.82
C ALA A 177 -7.21 -25.50 -8.17
N GLU A 178 -7.22 -26.82 -8.35
CA GLU A 178 -7.77 -27.46 -9.55
C GLU A 178 -9.29 -27.35 -9.64
N GLU A 179 -9.96 -27.16 -8.51
CA GLU A 179 -11.40 -26.94 -8.39
C GLU A 179 -11.68 -25.60 -7.73
N TRP A 180 -12.70 -24.89 -8.20
CA TRP A 180 -13.05 -23.57 -7.70
C TRP A 180 -13.46 -23.55 -6.23
N MET A 181 -14.04 -24.63 -5.71
CA MET A 181 -14.47 -24.76 -4.30
C MET A 181 -13.28 -24.61 -3.33
N ASN A 182 -12.10 -25.02 -3.77
CA ASN A 182 -10.84 -24.90 -3.03
C ASN A 182 -10.08 -23.60 -3.37
N GLY A 183 -10.66 -22.77 -4.23
CA GLY A 183 -10.14 -21.49 -4.70
C GLY A 183 -10.06 -20.43 -3.61
N LYS A 184 -9.29 -19.37 -3.87
CA LYS A 184 -9.22 -18.20 -2.98
C LYS A 184 -10.53 -17.42 -3.06
N ARG A 185 -11.27 -17.37 -1.94
CA ARG A 185 -12.57 -16.70 -1.86
C ARG A 185 -12.48 -15.22 -1.50
N VAL A 186 -13.24 -14.39 -2.20
CA VAL A 186 -13.47 -12.97 -1.95
C VAL A 186 -14.96 -12.69 -2.00
N THR A 187 -15.47 -11.93 -1.03
CA THR A 187 -16.88 -11.49 -1.02
C THR A 187 -16.96 -9.99 -1.23
N ARG A 188 -17.79 -9.55 -2.15
CA ARG A 188 -18.16 -8.16 -2.39
C ARG A 188 -19.59 -7.95 -1.89
N THR A 189 -19.80 -7.09 -0.92
CA THR A 189 -21.13 -6.78 -0.39
C THR A 189 -21.55 -5.42 -0.89
N CYS A 190 -22.73 -5.32 -1.50
CA CYS A 190 -23.28 -4.05 -1.93
C CYS A 190 -23.47 -3.11 -0.73
N LEU A 191 -23.15 -1.83 -0.92
CA LEU A 191 -23.40 -0.80 0.08
C LEU A 191 -24.75 -0.13 -0.11
N GLY A 192 -25.48 -0.40 -1.18
CA GLY A 192 -26.69 0.33 -1.52
C GLY A 192 -26.41 1.74 -2.02
N ILE A 193 -27.26 2.70 -1.65
CA ILE A 193 -27.17 4.11 -2.05
C ILE A 193 -27.46 5.05 -0.89
N LEU A 194 -27.00 6.30 -1.02
CA LEU A 194 -27.53 7.40 -0.25
C LEU A 194 -28.65 8.07 -1.04
N GLN A 195 -29.80 8.28 -0.43
CA GLN A 195 -30.98 8.87 -1.06
C GLN A 195 -31.43 10.09 -0.26
N CYS A 196 -31.95 11.10 -0.97
CA CYS A 196 -32.56 12.26 -0.35
C CYS A 196 -33.89 11.87 0.32
N ASP A 197 -34.17 12.41 1.50
CA ASP A 197 -35.46 12.23 2.20
C ASP A 197 -36.60 13.08 1.63
N ASN A 198 -36.31 14.07 0.79
CA ASN A 198 -37.31 14.80 0.02
C ASN A 198 -37.83 13.94 -1.16
N GLN A 199 -39.13 13.65 -1.16
CA GLN A 199 -39.79 12.79 -2.16
C GLN A 199 -39.72 13.33 -3.59
N ASP A 200 -39.63 14.66 -3.75
CA ASP A 200 -39.51 15.31 -5.07
C ASP A 200 -38.05 15.40 -5.54
N CYS A 201 -37.08 14.99 -4.70
CA CYS A 201 -35.67 15.06 -5.00
C CYS A 201 -35.11 13.68 -5.35
N GLU A 202 -34.87 13.45 -6.65
CA GLU A 202 -34.37 12.17 -7.16
C GLU A 202 -32.86 11.91 -6.99
N ILE A 203 -32.17 12.77 -6.22
CA ILE A 203 -30.73 12.70 -6.06
C ILE A 203 -30.35 11.42 -5.32
N THR A 204 -29.46 10.65 -5.97
CA THR A 204 -28.82 9.46 -5.40
C THR A 204 -27.33 9.66 -5.38
N ILE A 205 -26.68 9.25 -4.29
CA ILE A 205 -25.24 9.43 -4.09
C ILE A 205 -24.60 8.07 -3.80
N ARG A 206 -23.41 7.85 -4.37
CA ARG A 206 -22.61 6.66 -4.07
C ARG A 206 -22.11 6.72 -2.61
N PRO A 207 -22.39 5.69 -1.78
CA PRO A 207 -21.81 5.57 -0.44
C PRO A 207 -20.29 5.42 -0.52
N HIS A 208 -19.57 6.10 0.37
CA HIS A 208 -18.16 5.85 0.61
C HIS A 208 -17.97 4.49 1.26
N THR A 209 -16.87 3.81 0.90
CA THR A 209 -16.58 2.45 1.37
C THR A 209 -16.08 2.41 2.82
N LYS A 210 -15.46 3.48 3.31
CA LYS A 210 -14.99 3.59 4.69
C LYS A 210 -16.13 4.06 5.62
N PRO A 211 -16.40 3.38 6.75
CA PRO A 211 -17.50 3.75 7.65
C PRO A 211 -17.45 5.20 8.14
N GLN A 212 -16.28 5.72 8.50
CA GLN A 212 -16.13 7.10 8.96
C GLN A 212 -16.47 8.11 7.85
N SER A 213 -16.03 7.83 6.63
CA SER A 213 -16.32 8.67 5.46
C SER A 213 -17.79 8.61 5.05
N LEU A 214 -18.45 7.46 5.23
CA LEU A 214 -19.89 7.31 5.02
C LEU A 214 -20.70 8.12 6.04
N ARG A 215 -20.33 8.05 7.33
CA ARG A 215 -20.94 8.90 8.38
C ARG A 215 -20.81 10.38 8.04
N THR A 216 -19.63 10.79 7.57
CA THR A 216 -19.38 12.17 7.15
C THR A 216 -20.24 12.57 5.94
N GLN A 217 -20.52 11.64 5.00
CA GLN A 217 -21.45 11.93 3.89
C GLN A 217 -22.88 12.12 4.36
N LEU A 218 -23.35 11.30 5.31
CA LEU A 218 -24.73 11.39 5.85
C LEU A 218 -25.00 12.68 6.61
N LEU A 219 -23.95 13.30 7.18
CA LEU A 219 -24.06 14.60 7.84
C LEU A 219 -24.17 15.77 6.85
N LYS A 220 -23.91 15.56 5.56
CA LYS A 220 -24.04 16.61 4.55
C LYS A 220 -25.47 16.65 4.03
N PRO A 221 -26.08 17.84 3.90
CA PRO A 221 -27.37 17.96 3.26
C PRO A 221 -27.25 17.62 1.77
N CYS A 222 -28.36 17.17 1.21
CA CYS A 222 -28.57 17.10 -0.22
C CYS A 222 -28.49 18.50 -0.84
N SER A 223 -28.27 18.60 -2.16
CA SER A 223 -28.24 19.90 -2.84
C SER A 223 -29.59 20.63 -2.84
N CYS A 224 -30.71 19.93 -2.58
CA CYS A 224 -32.01 20.54 -2.36
C CYS A 224 -32.22 21.05 -0.91
N GLY A 225 -31.22 20.88 -0.03
CA GLY A 225 -31.25 21.28 1.37
C GLY A 225 -31.79 20.21 2.34
N ALA A 226 -32.44 19.16 1.84
CA ALA A 226 -32.97 18.08 2.66
C ALA A 226 -31.87 17.08 3.08
N MET A 227 -32.18 16.11 3.95
CA MET A 227 -31.16 15.20 4.50
C MET A 227 -30.96 13.95 3.65
N LEU A 228 -29.78 13.36 3.76
CA LEU A 228 -29.45 12.08 3.13
C LEU A 228 -29.65 10.95 4.12
N TYR A 229 -30.28 9.86 3.69
CA TYR A 229 -30.33 8.61 4.43
C TYR A 229 -29.69 7.47 3.64
N HIS A 230 -29.24 6.44 4.37
CA HIS A 230 -28.55 5.29 3.79
C HIS A 230 -29.54 4.15 3.50
N LEU A 231 -29.87 3.94 2.23
CA LEU A 231 -30.62 2.78 1.78
C LEU A 231 -29.64 1.62 1.55
N LYS A 232 -29.51 0.74 2.55
CA LYS A 232 -28.61 -0.43 2.51
C LYS A 232 -29.09 -1.48 1.51
N CYS A 233 -28.15 -2.31 1.05
CA CYS A 233 -28.43 -3.44 0.18
C CYS A 233 -27.69 -4.68 0.69
N ASP A 234 -28.36 -5.82 0.70
CA ASP A 234 -27.80 -7.07 1.21
C ASP A 234 -27.28 -8.00 0.10
N VAL A 235 -27.30 -7.56 -1.16
CA VAL A 235 -26.77 -8.33 -2.29
C VAL A 235 -25.27 -8.52 -2.13
N LYS A 236 -24.82 -9.76 -2.32
CA LYS A 236 -23.43 -10.17 -2.25
C LYS A 236 -23.02 -10.83 -3.56
N SER A 237 -21.82 -10.50 -3.99
CA SER A 237 -21.13 -11.22 -5.05
C SER A 237 -19.95 -11.98 -4.45
N ILE A 238 -19.88 -13.28 -4.68
CA ILE A 238 -18.83 -14.15 -4.16
C ILE A 238 -17.98 -14.63 -5.33
N LEU A 239 -16.67 -14.47 -5.19
CA LEU A 239 -15.69 -14.80 -6.21
C LEU A 239 -14.73 -15.84 -5.64
N TRP A 240 -14.50 -16.93 -6.38
CA TRP A 240 -13.46 -17.90 -6.08
C TRP A 240 -12.43 -17.90 -7.19
N THR A 241 -11.23 -17.39 -6.90
CA THR A 241 -10.11 -17.45 -7.83
C THR A 241 -9.43 -18.81 -7.75
N TRP A 242 -9.29 -19.49 -8.88
CA TRP A 242 -8.72 -20.84 -9.01
C TRP A 242 -7.88 -20.95 -10.29
N SER A 243 -7.28 -22.12 -10.55
CA SER A 243 -6.29 -22.27 -11.62
C SER A 243 -6.81 -21.94 -13.02
N LYS A 244 -8.11 -22.13 -13.26
CA LYS A 244 -8.75 -21.92 -14.57
C LYS A 244 -9.43 -20.54 -14.72
N GLY A 245 -9.55 -19.76 -13.64
CA GLY A 245 -10.20 -18.45 -13.69
C GLY A 245 -10.89 -18.04 -12.39
N ILE A 246 -12.12 -17.53 -12.51
CA ILE A 246 -12.95 -17.12 -11.38
C ILE A 246 -14.34 -17.75 -11.48
N HIS A 247 -14.73 -18.53 -10.47
CA HIS A 247 -16.15 -18.84 -10.26
C HIS A 247 -16.80 -17.63 -9.59
N TYR A 248 -17.88 -17.12 -10.17
CA TYR A 248 -18.59 -15.94 -9.71
C TYR A 248 -20.03 -16.29 -9.37
N GLN A 249 -20.51 -15.86 -8.21
CA GLN A 249 -21.89 -16.05 -7.77
C GLN A 249 -22.48 -14.73 -7.29
N ASN A 250 -23.65 -14.35 -7.80
CA ASN A 250 -24.42 -13.19 -7.33
C ASN A 250 -25.66 -13.63 -6.56
N SER A 251 -25.87 -13.08 -5.36
CA SER A 251 -26.86 -13.63 -4.42
C SER A 251 -28.29 -13.11 -4.60
N GLY A 252 -28.55 -12.09 -5.43
CA GLY A 252 -29.88 -11.49 -5.50
C GLY A 252 -30.01 -10.24 -6.36
N TYR A 253 -31.17 -9.59 -6.21
CA TYR A 253 -31.59 -8.41 -6.96
C TYR A 253 -31.38 -7.13 -6.14
N HIS A 254 -30.90 -6.08 -6.78
CA HIS A 254 -30.76 -4.76 -6.18
C HIS A 254 -32.10 -4.04 -6.11
N VAL A 255 -32.59 -3.77 -4.90
CA VAL A 255 -33.85 -3.04 -4.65
C VAL A 255 -33.68 -1.52 -4.56
N HIS A 256 -32.63 -0.99 -5.19
CA HIS A 256 -32.31 0.43 -5.18
C HIS A 256 -31.78 0.87 -6.56
N ARG A 257 -31.86 2.17 -6.85
CA ARG A 257 -31.33 2.74 -8.09
C ARG A 257 -29.81 2.52 -8.19
N ARG A 258 -29.29 2.49 -9.43
CA ARG A 258 -27.84 2.43 -9.70
C ARG A 258 -27.16 3.71 -9.20
N PRO A 259 -26.01 3.63 -8.51
CA PRO A 259 -25.20 4.81 -8.21
C PRO A 259 -24.85 5.57 -9.51
N PRO A 260 -24.91 6.91 -9.52
CA PRO A 260 -24.84 7.69 -10.76
C PRO A 260 -23.48 7.63 -11.46
N ARG A 261 -22.39 7.45 -10.70
CA ARG A 261 -21.03 7.49 -11.25
C ARG A 261 -20.52 6.10 -11.62
N LYS A 262 -20.20 5.84 -12.90
CA LYS A 262 -19.40 4.66 -13.28
C LYS A 262 -17.94 4.80 -12.80
N LEU A 263 -17.26 3.69 -12.51
CA LEU A 263 -15.87 3.69 -11.98
C LEU A 263 -14.82 3.12 -12.93
N HIS A 264 -15.27 2.23 -13.81
CA HIS A 264 -14.42 1.41 -14.66
C HIS A 264 -14.89 1.58 -16.10
N LEU A 265 -13.96 1.46 -17.04
CA LEU A 265 -14.31 1.33 -18.45
C LEU A 265 -14.70 -0.12 -18.71
N LEU A 266 -15.77 -0.32 -19.46
CA LEU A 266 -16.10 -1.62 -20.01
C LEU A 266 -15.06 -2.04 -21.07
N PRO A 267 -14.97 -3.34 -21.41
CA PRO A 267 -13.97 -3.83 -22.35
C PRO A 267 -14.03 -3.10 -23.70
N GLN A 268 -15.24 -2.89 -24.23
CA GLN A 268 -15.46 -2.17 -25.49
C GLN A 268 -15.11 -0.68 -25.39
N GLU A 269 -15.51 -0.02 -24.30
CA GLU A 269 -15.17 1.39 -24.03
C GLU A 269 -13.65 1.58 -23.95
N LYS A 270 -12.96 0.65 -23.28
CA LYS A 270 -11.50 0.63 -23.19
C LYS A 270 -10.86 0.47 -24.57
N ARG A 271 -11.29 -0.50 -25.38
CA ARG A 271 -10.78 -0.70 -26.76
C ARG A 271 -10.98 0.56 -27.62
N ARG A 272 -12.15 1.20 -27.56
CA ARG A 272 -12.43 2.45 -28.30
C ARG A 272 -11.56 3.61 -27.82
N PHE A 273 -11.38 3.75 -26.51
CA PHE A 273 -10.46 4.74 -25.93
C PHE A 273 -9.01 4.51 -26.39
N GLU A 274 -8.54 3.26 -26.37
CA GLU A 274 -7.21 2.89 -26.83
C GLU A 274 -6.99 3.21 -28.30
N ALA A 275 -7.96 2.86 -29.16
CA ALA A 275 -7.93 3.19 -30.58
C ALA A 275 -7.81 4.70 -30.81
N MET A 276 -8.59 5.51 -30.09
CA MET A 276 -8.57 6.96 -30.19
C MET A 276 -7.22 7.56 -29.73
N VAL A 277 -6.68 7.08 -28.62
CA VAL A 277 -5.37 7.54 -28.12
C VAL A 277 -4.24 7.15 -29.08
N ASN A 278 -4.31 5.97 -29.69
CA ASN A 278 -3.32 5.48 -30.65
C ASN A 278 -3.40 6.22 -31.99
N ALA A 279 -4.59 6.61 -32.44
CA ALA A 279 -4.78 7.44 -33.63
C ALA A 279 -4.26 8.88 -33.40
N HIS A 280 -4.27 9.36 -32.16
CA HIS A 280 -3.92 10.74 -31.81
C HIS A 280 -2.90 10.82 -30.64
N PRO A 281 -1.69 10.25 -30.78
CA PRO A 281 -0.77 10.05 -29.66
C PRO A 281 -0.26 11.35 -29.02
N GLN A 282 -0.24 12.44 -29.77
CA GLN A 282 0.23 13.76 -29.32
C GLN A 282 -0.87 14.59 -28.63
N VAL A 283 -2.14 14.24 -28.81
CA VAL A 283 -3.25 15.02 -28.25
C VAL A 283 -3.29 14.89 -26.73
N GLY A 284 -3.50 16.03 -26.07
CA GLY A 284 -3.56 16.12 -24.61
C GLY A 284 -4.89 15.60 -24.03
N PRO A 285 -4.93 15.24 -22.74
CA PRO A 285 -6.14 14.75 -22.07
C PRO A 285 -7.36 15.67 -22.20
N LEU A 286 -7.18 16.99 -22.03
CA LEU A 286 -8.26 17.96 -22.17
C LEU A 286 -8.80 18.04 -23.60
N GLN A 287 -7.92 17.98 -24.59
CA GLN A 287 -8.33 17.96 -26.00
C GLN A 287 -9.04 16.66 -26.37
N LEU A 288 -8.62 15.52 -25.81
CA LEU A 288 -9.36 14.26 -25.98
C LEU A 288 -10.79 14.36 -25.42
N ILE A 289 -10.98 15.07 -24.31
CA ILE A 289 -12.31 15.29 -23.69
C ILE A 289 -13.18 16.27 -24.48
N VAL A 290 -12.58 17.29 -25.08
CA VAL A 290 -13.32 18.27 -25.89
C VAL A 290 -13.60 17.72 -27.31
N GLY A 291 -12.77 16.81 -27.79
CA GLY A 291 -12.79 16.29 -29.15
C GLY A 291 -11.52 16.65 -29.91
N VAL A 292 -11.00 15.72 -30.70
CA VAL A 292 -9.77 15.92 -31.46
C VAL A 292 -10.02 16.96 -32.57
N PRO A 293 -9.22 18.04 -32.70
CA PRO A 293 -9.45 19.06 -33.71
C PRO A 293 -9.40 18.50 -35.14
N GLY A 294 -10.49 18.67 -35.90
CA GLY A 294 -10.60 18.36 -37.32
C GLY A 294 -10.90 19.59 -38.17
N ILE A 295 -10.93 19.40 -39.50
CA ILE A 295 -11.20 20.48 -40.47
C ILE A 295 -12.61 21.05 -40.29
N ASP A 296 -13.58 20.20 -39.93
CA ASP A 296 -14.99 20.57 -39.77
C ASP A 296 -15.40 20.84 -38.30
N GLY A 297 -14.43 21.00 -37.39
CA GLY A 297 -14.67 21.21 -35.97
C GLY A 297 -14.10 20.11 -35.07
N PRO A 298 -14.46 20.08 -33.77
CA PRO A 298 -14.01 19.03 -32.86
C PRO A 298 -14.60 17.68 -33.29
N GLY A 299 -13.72 16.71 -33.52
CA GLY A 299 -14.06 15.32 -33.79
C GLY A 299 -14.54 14.57 -32.55
N GLU A 300 -14.57 13.25 -32.65
CA GLU A 300 -15.05 12.36 -31.59
C GLU A 300 -14.35 12.62 -30.24
N SER A 301 -15.14 12.69 -29.16
CA SER A 301 -14.65 12.91 -27.80
C SER A 301 -14.57 11.60 -27.01
N VAL A 302 -13.56 11.49 -26.14
CA VAL A 302 -13.51 10.38 -25.16
C VAL A 302 -14.64 10.45 -24.14
N ALA A 303 -15.26 11.62 -23.94
CA ALA A 303 -16.43 11.77 -23.08
C ALA A 303 -17.65 11.00 -23.62
N ASP A 304 -17.79 10.89 -24.94
CA ASP A 304 -18.87 10.15 -25.60
C ASP A 304 -18.70 8.63 -25.48
N ILE A 305 -17.48 8.18 -25.17
CA ILE A 305 -17.18 6.75 -24.96
C ILE A 305 -17.72 6.28 -23.61
N SER A 306 -17.49 7.06 -22.53
CA SER A 306 -17.90 6.69 -21.18
C SER A 306 -17.85 7.89 -20.23
N ASP A 307 -18.84 8.01 -19.34
CA ASP A 307 -18.89 9.04 -18.28
C ASP A 307 -17.64 9.03 -17.37
N VAL A 308 -16.93 7.90 -17.31
CA VAL A 308 -15.67 7.76 -16.55
C VAL A 308 -14.57 8.69 -17.10
N LEU A 309 -14.65 9.05 -18.38
CA LEU A 309 -13.63 9.81 -19.12
C LEU A 309 -13.90 11.32 -19.15
N LEU A 310 -14.96 11.81 -18.50
CA LEU A 310 -15.19 13.25 -18.31
C LEU A 310 -14.13 13.94 -17.44
N ASN A 311 -13.33 13.18 -16.70
CA ASN A 311 -12.30 13.69 -15.82
C ASN A 311 -10.90 13.64 -16.48
N ALA A 312 -10.26 14.81 -16.63
CA ALA A 312 -8.95 14.95 -17.26
C ALA A 312 -7.83 14.14 -16.59
N ASP A 313 -7.82 14.05 -15.26
CA ASP A 313 -6.84 13.23 -14.53
C ASP A 313 -7.04 11.74 -14.82
N ARG A 314 -8.30 11.30 -14.94
CA ARG A 314 -8.62 9.93 -15.31
C ARG A 314 -8.13 9.62 -16.72
N VAL A 315 -8.41 10.49 -17.69
CA VAL A 315 -7.92 10.36 -19.08
C VAL A 315 -6.39 10.35 -19.12
N THR A 316 -5.74 11.22 -18.35
CA THR A 316 -4.27 11.25 -18.22
C THR A 316 -3.75 9.90 -17.73
N LYS A 317 -4.34 9.36 -16.67
CA LYS A 317 -3.93 8.09 -16.08
C LYS A 317 -4.14 6.92 -17.03
N GLU A 318 -5.28 6.82 -17.70
CA GLU A 318 -5.54 5.75 -18.68
C GLU A 318 -4.58 5.86 -19.89
N ARG A 319 -4.37 7.07 -20.42
CA ARG A 319 -3.37 7.32 -21.49
C ARG A 319 -1.95 6.93 -21.07
N GLN A 320 -1.57 7.20 -19.82
CA GLN A 320 -0.26 6.78 -19.31
C GLN A 320 -0.11 5.25 -19.25
N LYS A 321 -1.18 4.48 -19.04
CA LYS A 321 -1.11 3.02 -19.11
C LYS A 321 -0.75 2.54 -20.51
N LEU A 322 -1.19 3.25 -21.54
CA LEU A 322 -0.90 2.94 -22.95
C LEU A 322 0.48 3.43 -23.40
N LYS A 323 0.88 4.61 -22.92
CA LYS A 323 2.20 5.20 -23.24
C LYS A 323 3.35 4.55 -22.50
N ARG A 324 3.09 3.91 -21.37
CA ARG A 324 4.09 3.05 -20.74
C ARG A 324 4.30 1.89 -21.72
N PRO A 325 5.50 1.72 -22.31
CA PRO A 325 5.78 0.54 -23.09
C PRO A 325 5.44 -0.67 -22.21
N ALA A 326 4.70 -1.63 -22.76
CA ALA A 326 4.67 -2.97 -22.20
C ALA A 326 6.14 -3.41 -22.15
N ASP A 327 6.71 -3.41 -20.95
CA ASP A 327 8.14 -3.55 -20.69
C ASP A 327 9.03 -2.52 -21.40
N THR A 328 9.44 -1.47 -20.68
CA THR A 328 10.75 -0.85 -20.95
C THR A 328 11.79 -1.95 -20.95
N GLY A 329 12.25 -2.36 -22.13
CA GLY A 329 13.17 -3.49 -22.31
C GLY A 329 14.46 -3.38 -21.50
N GLY A 330 15.24 -4.47 -21.49
CA GLY A 330 16.49 -4.58 -20.72
C GLY A 330 17.43 -3.38 -20.88
N ASP A 331 17.54 -2.81 -22.08
CA ASP A 331 18.38 -1.65 -22.39
C ASP A 331 18.05 -0.41 -21.56
N HIS A 332 16.76 -0.16 -21.30
CA HIS A 332 16.35 0.96 -20.46
C HIS A 332 16.78 0.73 -19.01
N PHE A 333 16.66 -0.50 -18.50
CA PHE A 333 17.16 -0.83 -17.17
C PHE A 333 18.67 -0.64 -17.10
N ILE A 334 19.44 -1.17 -18.07
CA ILE A 334 20.90 -1.04 -18.10
C ILE A 334 21.30 0.44 -18.11
N ARG A 335 20.70 1.25 -18.99
CA ARG A 335 20.97 2.70 -19.06
C ARG A 335 20.60 3.41 -17.76
N ALA A 336 19.46 3.08 -17.17
CA ALA A 336 19.01 3.69 -15.92
C ALA A 336 19.86 3.26 -14.72
N PHE A 337 20.36 2.02 -14.71
CA PHE A 337 21.27 1.48 -13.71
C PHE A 337 22.64 2.16 -13.79
N ALA A 338 23.24 2.24 -14.99
CA ALA A 338 24.50 2.93 -15.22
C ALA A 338 24.42 4.42 -14.84
N LYS A 339 23.33 5.10 -15.23
CA LYS A 339 23.08 6.49 -14.81
C LYS A 339 22.99 6.63 -13.29
N PHE A 340 22.30 5.70 -12.63
CA PHE A 340 22.14 5.73 -11.18
C PHE A 340 23.47 5.52 -10.44
N GLU A 341 24.30 4.60 -10.92
CA GLU A 341 25.65 4.38 -10.39
C GLU A 341 26.53 5.63 -10.54
N GLN A 342 26.49 6.27 -11.71
CA GLN A 342 27.21 7.52 -11.97
C GLN A 342 26.74 8.68 -11.05
N GLU A 343 25.43 8.80 -10.84
CA GLU A 343 24.85 9.83 -9.96
C GLU A 343 25.12 9.57 -8.47
N ARG A 344 25.48 8.33 -8.11
CA ARG A 344 25.58 7.83 -6.73
C ARG A 344 26.82 6.94 -6.55
N PRO A 345 28.02 7.51 -6.73
CA PRO A 345 29.25 6.74 -6.63
C PRO A 345 29.39 6.11 -5.23
N GLY A 346 29.80 4.84 -5.19
CA GLY A 346 29.98 4.07 -3.96
C GLY A 346 28.71 3.54 -3.28
N PHE A 347 27.51 3.85 -3.80
CA PHE A 347 26.27 3.30 -3.24
C PHE A 347 26.01 1.86 -3.67
N ILE A 348 26.32 1.51 -4.92
CA ILE A 348 26.37 0.13 -5.38
C ILE A 348 27.77 -0.39 -5.06
N ILE A 349 27.87 -1.35 -4.15
CA ILE A 349 29.15 -1.88 -3.67
C ILE A 349 29.54 -3.18 -4.37
N LEU A 350 28.56 -3.91 -4.91
CA LEU A 350 28.78 -5.12 -5.70
C LEU A 350 27.62 -5.31 -6.68
N SER A 351 27.91 -5.70 -7.92
CA SER A 351 26.90 -6.01 -8.93
C SER A 351 27.38 -7.13 -9.85
N THR A 352 26.67 -8.25 -9.81
CA THR A 352 26.79 -9.37 -10.76
C THR A 352 25.47 -9.49 -11.50
N ILE A 353 25.49 -9.48 -12.83
CA ILE A 353 24.29 -9.59 -13.67
C ILE A 353 24.48 -10.77 -14.64
N GLY A 354 23.53 -11.70 -14.64
CA GLY A 354 23.60 -12.91 -15.45
C GLY A 354 22.68 -14.00 -14.91
N LYS A 355 23.09 -15.27 -15.06
CA LYS A 355 22.36 -16.43 -14.51
C LYS A 355 22.12 -16.27 -13.00
N VAL A 356 23.16 -15.89 -12.27
CA VAL A 356 23.09 -15.41 -10.89
C VAL A 356 23.22 -13.90 -10.93
N THR A 357 22.17 -13.22 -10.51
CA THR A 357 22.13 -11.76 -10.43
C THR A 357 22.04 -11.34 -8.97
N VAL A 358 23.06 -10.62 -8.51
CA VAL A 358 23.13 -10.04 -7.17
C VAL A 358 23.56 -8.60 -7.28
N ILE A 359 22.78 -7.69 -6.71
CA ILE A 359 23.13 -6.26 -6.64
C ILE A 359 23.08 -5.85 -5.18
N SER A 360 24.24 -5.52 -4.63
CA SER A 360 24.42 -5.12 -3.24
C SER A 360 24.63 -3.62 -3.15
N VAL A 361 23.92 -3.00 -2.20
CA VAL A 361 23.94 -1.56 -1.97
C VAL A 361 24.21 -1.24 -0.51
N GLN A 362 24.85 -0.11 -0.27
CA GLN A 362 25.23 0.36 1.05
C GLN A 362 25.34 1.89 1.06
N THR A 363 24.80 2.55 2.08
CA THR A 363 25.04 3.99 2.30
C THR A 363 26.23 4.22 3.23
N PRO A 364 26.78 5.46 3.31
CA PRO A 364 27.85 5.77 4.24
C PRO A 364 27.51 5.47 5.72
N PHE A 365 26.25 5.69 6.13
CA PHE A 365 25.78 5.32 7.46
C PHE A 365 25.83 3.80 7.64
N MET A 366 25.27 3.03 6.71
CA MET A 366 25.30 1.56 6.78
C MET A 366 26.74 1.03 6.84
N GLN A 367 27.65 1.62 6.06
CA GLN A 367 29.08 1.29 6.07
C GLN A 367 29.73 1.55 7.42
N SER A 368 29.41 2.67 8.08
CA SER A 368 29.97 3.00 9.39
C SER A 368 29.54 2.03 10.50
N GLN A 369 28.52 1.21 10.27
CA GLN A 369 28.07 0.20 11.23
C GLN A 369 28.72 -1.17 11.01
N MET A 370 29.59 -1.31 9.99
CA MET A 370 30.23 -2.57 9.63
C MET A 370 31.42 -2.94 10.53
N VAL A 371 32.05 -1.94 11.15
CA VAL A 371 33.12 -2.11 12.14
C VAL A 371 32.66 -1.48 13.45
N LYS A 372 32.71 -2.23 14.56
CA LYS A 372 32.32 -1.76 15.89
C LYS A 372 33.51 -1.18 16.62
N ASP A 373 33.30 -0.04 17.27
CA ASP A 373 34.33 0.63 18.07
C ASP A 373 34.54 -0.05 19.44
N GLU A 374 33.52 -0.75 19.93
CA GLU A 374 33.53 -1.41 21.23
C GLU A 374 32.75 -2.73 21.23
N VAL A 375 33.06 -3.58 22.21
CA VAL A 375 32.30 -4.80 22.50
C VAL A 375 31.15 -4.42 23.43
N LEU A 376 29.93 -4.59 22.94
CA LEU A 376 28.71 -4.29 23.68
C LEU A 376 28.34 -5.43 24.63
N ASP A 377 27.61 -5.14 25.70
CA ASP A 377 27.08 -6.18 26.58
C ASP A 377 25.98 -7.00 25.86
N GLY A 378 26.06 -8.33 26.00
CA GLY A 378 25.06 -9.27 25.50
C GLY A 378 25.28 -9.77 24.06
N PRO A 379 24.29 -10.47 23.48
CA PRO A 379 24.42 -11.18 22.20
C PRO A 379 24.23 -10.26 20.98
N VAL A 380 24.65 -9.00 21.05
CA VAL A 380 24.44 -7.98 20.00
C VAL A 380 25.71 -7.65 19.22
N ASN A 381 26.82 -8.32 19.50
CA ASN A 381 28.12 -8.06 18.86
C ASN A 381 28.25 -8.65 17.46
N GLY A 382 27.42 -9.63 17.09
CA GLY A 382 27.41 -10.22 15.75
C GLY A 382 26.68 -9.40 14.69
N MET A 383 26.74 -9.90 13.46
CA MET A 383 25.85 -9.52 12.35
C MET A 383 24.79 -10.61 12.16
N VAL A 384 23.58 -10.19 11.81
CA VAL A 384 22.48 -11.12 11.48
C VAL A 384 22.14 -10.95 10.02
N SER A 385 22.20 -12.04 9.26
CA SER A 385 21.81 -12.06 7.85
C SER A 385 20.48 -12.81 7.66
N ASP A 386 19.55 -12.21 6.93
CA ASP A 386 18.24 -12.79 6.63
C ASP A 386 17.83 -12.51 5.18
N ALA A 387 16.95 -13.37 4.64
CA ALA A 387 16.43 -13.27 3.28
C ALA A 387 14.89 -13.19 3.29
N ALA A 388 14.37 -12.01 2.94
CA ALA A 388 12.93 -11.77 2.88
C ALA A 388 12.33 -12.27 1.56
N HIS A 389 11.52 -13.33 1.65
CA HIS A 389 10.69 -13.82 0.55
C HIS A 389 9.47 -12.92 0.31
N GLY A 390 9.04 -12.79 -0.95
CA GLY A 390 7.81 -12.09 -1.31
C GLY A 390 7.88 -10.56 -1.25
N TRP A 391 9.05 -10.00 -0.98
CA TRP A 391 9.30 -8.56 -1.10
C TRP A 391 9.19 -8.09 -2.56
N TRP A 392 9.71 -8.91 -3.48
CA TRP A 392 9.66 -8.64 -4.91
C TRP A 392 8.45 -9.28 -5.56
N LYS A 393 8.01 -8.70 -6.70
CA LYS A 393 6.92 -9.27 -7.51
C LYS A 393 7.30 -10.66 -8.06
N GLU A 394 8.56 -10.83 -8.42
CA GLU A 394 9.11 -12.11 -8.86
C GLU A 394 9.40 -13.00 -7.64
N ARG A 395 8.85 -14.21 -7.62
CA ARG A 395 8.83 -15.05 -6.40
C ARG A 395 10.19 -15.67 -6.09
N THR A 396 11.02 -15.87 -7.11
CA THR A 396 12.37 -16.40 -6.93
C THR A 396 13.34 -15.35 -6.42
N SER A 397 13.00 -14.07 -6.53
CA SER A 397 13.88 -12.98 -6.10
C SER A 397 13.77 -12.74 -4.60
N LEU A 398 14.90 -12.45 -3.95
CA LEU A 398 14.98 -12.19 -2.52
C LEU A 398 15.52 -10.80 -2.23
N LEU A 399 15.09 -10.22 -1.11
CA LEU A 399 15.80 -9.12 -0.48
C LEU A 399 16.65 -9.71 0.64
N MET A 400 17.95 -9.74 0.46
CA MET A 400 18.90 -10.17 1.49
C MET A 400 19.38 -8.96 2.29
N VAL A 401 19.49 -9.11 3.60
CA VAL A 401 19.88 -8.06 4.53
C VAL A 401 20.86 -8.62 5.54
N SER A 402 22.06 -8.03 5.64
CA SER A 402 22.93 -8.21 6.80
C SER A 402 22.81 -6.99 7.68
N SER A 403 22.40 -7.18 8.94
CA SER A 403 22.18 -6.12 9.92
C SER A 403 23.17 -6.19 11.06
N THR A 404 23.49 -5.04 11.64
CA THR A 404 24.29 -4.90 12.86
C THR A 404 23.50 -4.10 13.89
N TYR A 405 23.75 -4.34 15.18
CA TYR A 405 23.11 -3.56 16.23
C TYR A 405 23.80 -2.20 16.37
N CYS A 406 23.02 -1.13 16.30
CA CYS A 406 23.48 0.25 16.49
C CYS A 406 23.16 0.71 17.91
N PRO A 407 24.16 0.96 18.77
CA PRO A 407 23.92 1.37 20.16
C PRO A 407 23.26 2.76 20.24
N ASP A 408 23.59 3.67 19.32
CA ASP A 408 23.03 5.02 19.30
C ASP A 408 21.52 5.03 19.03
N LEU A 409 21.05 4.09 18.20
CA LEU A 409 19.64 3.97 17.80
C LEU A 409 18.89 2.88 18.58
N PHE A 410 19.57 2.14 19.45
CA PHE A 410 19.03 1.01 20.20
C PHE A 410 18.26 -0.01 19.35
N CYS A 411 18.70 -0.24 18.11
CA CYS A 411 18.04 -1.16 17.18
C CYS A 411 19.00 -1.77 16.16
N TRP A 412 18.55 -2.84 15.49
CA TRP A 412 19.27 -3.45 14.37
C TRP A 412 19.10 -2.59 13.12
N VAL A 413 20.23 -2.19 12.53
CA VAL A 413 20.28 -1.39 11.31
C VAL A 413 20.92 -2.19 10.19
N PRO A 414 20.51 -2.00 8.92
CA PRO A 414 21.09 -2.70 7.81
C PRO A 414 22.54 -2.24 7.60
N GLY A 415 23.48 -3.18 7.51
CA GLY A 415 24.85 -2.95 7.08
C GLY A 415 25.00 -3.11 5.56
N VAL A 416 24.38 -4.14 4.99
CA VAL A 416 24.34 -4.38 3.53
C VAL A 416 22.95 -4.86 3.12
N LEU A 417 22.43 -4.31 2.03
CA LEU A 417 21.19 -4.78 1.39
C LEU A 417 21.51 -5.36 0.03
N SER A 418 20.89 -6.45 -0.37
CA SER A 418 21.09 -7.04 -1.70
C SER A 418 19.79 -7.50 -2.33
N PHE A 419 19.63 -7.16 -3.61
CA PHE A 419 18.70 -7.85 -4.48
C PHE A 419 19.36 -9.14 -4.98
N THR A 420 18.65 -10.26 -4.94
CA THR A 420 19.05 -11.50 -5.62
C THR A 420 17.91 -12.01 -6.49
N ASN A 421 18.21 -12.60 -7.66
CA ASN A 421 17.19 -13.23 -8.52
C ASN A 421 16.90 -14.71 -8.13
N GLY A 422 17.47 -15.18 -7.02
CA GLY A 422 17.41 -16.57 -6.58
C GLY A 422 17.99 -16.78 -5.17
N ALA A 423 18.00 -18.04 -4.75
CA ALA A 423 18.39 -18.50 -3.41
C ALA A 423 19.44 -19.63 -3.44
N SER A 424 20.24 -19.74 -4.51
CA SER A 424 21.31 -20.74 -4.56
C SER A 424 22.51 -20.30 -3.72
N GLY A 425 23.40 -21.24 -3.37
CA GLY A 425 24.64 -20.92 -2.65
C GLY A 425 25.49 -19.83 -3.31
N GLU A 426 25.47 -19.72 -4.65
CA GLU A 426 26.15 -18.63 -5.37
C GLU A 426 25.53 -17.24 -5.07
N HIS A 427 24.22 -17.15 -4.86
CA HIS A 427 23.58 -15.87 -4.49
C HIS A 427 24.03 -15.44 -3.10
N PHE A 428 24.02 -16.37 -2.14
CA PHE A 428 24.50 -16.12 -0.78
C PHE A 428 25.99 -15.75 -0.78
N MET A 429 26.80 -16.45 -1.57
CA MET A 429 28.23 -16.15 -1.71
C MET A 429 28.46 -14.70 -2.15
N TYR A 430 27.77 -14.20 -3.18
CA TYR A 430 27.92 -12.81 -3.61
C TYR A 430 27.42 -11.80 -2.58
N HIS A 431 26.35 -12.10 -1.85
CA HIS A 431 25.90 -11.26 -0.75
C HIS A 431 26.96 -11.17 0.36
N PHE A 432 27.48 -12.31 0.82
CA PHE A 432 28.53 -12.33 1.84
C PHE A 432 29.85 -11.73 1.36
N LEU A 433 30.19 -11.86 0.08
CA LEU A 433 31.32 -11.16 -0.50
C LEU A 433 31.16 -9.63 -0.36
N ALA A 434 29.96 -9.10 -0.65
CA ALA A 434 29.67 -7.68 -0.46
C ALA A 434 29.75 -7.26 1.03
N VAL A 435 29.32 -8.13 1.95
CA VAL A 435 29.46 -7.90 3.41
C VAL A 435 30.93 -7.84 3.82
N PHE A 436 31.75 -8.79 3.40
CA PHE A 436 33.18 -8.81 3.73
C PHE A 436 33.92 -7.62 3.12
N GLN A 437 33.62 -7.27 1.86
CA GLN A 437 34.16 -6.07 1.24
C GLN A 437 33.76 -4.82 2.01
N ALA A 438 32.51 -4.71 2.46
CA ALA A 438 32.05 -3.58 3.24
C ALA A 438 32.78 -3.43 4.59
N ILE A 439 33.06 -4.55 5.29
CA ILE A 439 33.86 -4.56 6.53
C ILE A 439 35.29 -4.08 6.23
N ALA A 440 35.93 -4.65 5.21
CA ALA A 440 37.30 -4.29 4.83
C ALA A 440 37.42 -2.80 4.46
N HIS A 441 36.51 -2.29 3.61
CA HIS A 441 36.52 -0.88 3.22
C HIS A 441 36.33 0.07 4.41
N GLU A 442 35.46 -0.27 5.37
CA GLU A 442 35.29 0.55 6.57
C GLU A 442 36.52 0.49 7.49
N ALA A 443 37.16 -0.68 7.63
CA ALA A 443 38.40 -0.83 8.39
C ALA A 443 39.54 0.00 7.77
N GLU A 444 39.73 -0.10 6.45
CA GLU A 444 40.72 0.70 5.71
C GLU A 444 40.49 2.20 5.86
N LYS A 445 39.24 2.64 5.77
CA LYS A 445 38.83 4.04 5.97
C LYS A 445 39.11 4.53 7.39
N ARG A 446 39.08 3.65 8.39
CA ARG A 446 39.48 3.93 9.78
C ARG A 446 40.97 3.72 10.04
N HIS A 447 41.76 3.39 9.01
CA HIS A 447 43.18 3.04 9.11
C HIS A 447 43.45 1.87 10.08
N LEU A 448 42.54 0.90 10.12
CA LEU A 448 42.69 -0.35 10.86
C LEU A 448 43.29 -1.43 9.95
N GLU A 449 44.12 -2.30 10.51
CA GLU A 449 44.63 -3.48 9.80
C GLU A 449 43.48 -4.48 9.58
N VAL A 450 43.35 -4.97 8.34
CA VAL A 450 42.30 -5.93 7.97
C VAL A 450 42.74 -7.33 8.42
N GLU A 451 42.19 -7.79 9.54
CA GLU A 451 42.49 -9.08 10.16
C GLU A 451 41.24 -9.98 10.23
N ASP A 452 41.44 -11.31 10.32
CA ASP A 452 40.38 -12.32 10.40
C ASP A 452 39.35 -12.04 11.51
N ARG A 453 39.78 -11.45 12.64
CA ARG A 453 38.89 -11.11 13.76
C ARG A 453 37.79 -10.13 13.40
N LEU A 454 37.97 -9.28 12.38
CA LEU A 454 36.95 -8.34 11.92
C LEU A 454 35.76 -9.07 11.26
N PHE A 455 35.99 -10.28 10.75
CA PHE A 455 34.97 -11.07 10.06
C PHE A 455 34.30 -12.11 10.97
N ALA A 456 34.85 -12.37 12.16
CA ALA A 456 34.35 -13.38 13.10
C ALA A 456 32.90 -13.15 13.57
N GLY A 457 32.41 -11.91 13.45
CA GLY A 457 31.03 -11.54 13.78
C GLY A 457 29.99 -11.87 12.70
N VAL A 458 30.42 -12.24 11.49
CA VAL A 458 29.51 -12.56 10.38
C VAL A 458 29.04 -14.01 10.52
N ARG A 459 27.76 -14.22 10.84
CA ARG A 459 27.16 -15.55 10.92
C ARG A 459 25.99 -15.68 9.96
N ASP A 460 25.90 -16.84 9.30
CA ASP A 460 24.74 -17.26 8.52
C ASP A 460 23.88 -18.21 9.36
N TYR A 461 22.65 -17.81 9.67
CA TYR A 461 21.70 -18.65 10.40
C TYR A 461 20.96 -19.64 9.49
N ALA A 462 20.99 -19.45 8.16
CA ALA A 462 20.28 -20.31 7.21
C ALA A 462 20.88 -21.73 7.10
N LEU A 463 22.12 -21.93 7.57
CA LEU A 463 22.81 -23.23 7.52
C LEU A 463 22.52 -24.14 8.73
N TYR A 464 21.90 -23.63 9.79
CA TYR A 464 21.65 -24.40 11.02
C TYR A 464 20.28 -25.09 11.10
N ASP A 465 19.35 -24.75 10.20
CA ASP A 465 17.99 -25.34 10.19
C ASP A 465 17.88 -26.63 9.35
N LYS A 466 19.00 -27.19 8.88
CA LYS A 466 19.00 -28.56 8.37
C LYS A 466 19.29 -29.51 9.54
N PRO A 467 18.31 -30.31 10.00
CA PRO A 467 18.63 -31.40 10.90
C PRO A 467 19.62 -32.31 10.17
N THR A 468 20.81 -32.46 10.72
CA THR A 468 21.71 -33.55 10.37
C THR A 468 20.93 -34.86 10.52
N GLN A 469 20.58 -35.47 9.39
CA GLN A 469 20.24 -36.89 9.32
C GLN A 469 21.51 -37.72 9.21
#